data_AF-A0A844B8H2-F1
#
_entry.id   AF-A0A844B8H2-F1
#
_cell.length_a   1.000
_cell.length_b   1.000
_cell.length_c   1.000
_cell.angle_alpha   90.00
_cell.angle_beta   90.00
_cell.angle_gamma   90.00
#
_symmetry.space_group_name_H-M   'P 1'
#
loop_
_entity.id
_entity.type
_entity.pdbx_description
1 polymer ?
#
loop_
_entity_poly.entity_id
_entity_poly.type
_entity_poly.pdbx_seq_one_letter_code
_entity_poly.pdbx_strand_id
1 'polypeptide(L)'
;MKHGPVPIEATFTITGRGLVAVVSDQMPLSVGKRLRATIILPNGERREFIAWKEWLLRRQPVPHEKDAFLLVEATTAEVPNGSSIEVADDAI
;
A
#
# COMPACT_ATOMS: atom_id res chain seq x y z
N MET A 1 -10.47 10.83 5.09
CA MET A 1 -9.93 11.65 3.97
C MET A 1 -9.23 10.69 3.02
N LYS A 2 -9.38 10.90 1.70
CA LYS A 2 -8.83 9.99 0.67
C LYS A 2 -7.53 10.57 0.09
N HIS A 3 -6.55 9.70 -0.12
CA HIS A 3 -5.24 10.00 -0.71
C HIS A 3 -4.99 9.13 -1.95
N GLY A 4 -4.29 9.68 -2.96
CA GLY A 4 -4.01 9.01 -4.22
C GLY A 4 -5.01 9.33 -5.35
N PRO A 5 -4.97 8.58 -6.48
CA PRO A 5 -4.19 7.35 -6.68
C PRO A 5 -2.68 7.60 -6.79
N VAL A 6 -1.89 6.73 -6.16
CA VAL A 6 -0.41 6.76 -6.23
C VAL A 6 0.10 5.43 -6.80
N PRO A 7 1.07 5.45 -7.74
CA PRO A 7 1.68 4.24 -8.28
C PRO A 7 2.28 3.33 -7.21
N ILE A 8 2.06 2.01 -7.36
CA ILE A 8 2.79 0.99 -6.59
C ILE A 8 4.05 0.64 -7.36
N GLU A 9 5.21 0.87 -6.74
CA GLU A 9 6.51 0.63 -7.37
C GLU A 9 7.05 -0.78 -7.10
N ALA A 10 6.72 -1.34 -5.94
CA ALA A 10 7.17 -2.66 -5.55
C ALA A 10 6.16 -3.34 -4.63
N THR A 11 6.04 -4.66 -4.78
CA THR A 11 5.27 -5.50 -3.88
C THR A 11 6.12 -6.64 -3.34
N PHE A 12 5.87 -7.04 -2.09
CA PHE A 12 6.46 -8.24 -1.52
C PHE A 12 5.57 -8.80 -0.41
N THR A 13 5.56 -10.13 -0.27
CA THR A 13 4.72 -10.80 0.73
C THR A 13 5.47 -10.92 2.04
N ILE A 14 4.79 -10.62 3.15
CA ILE A 14 5.22 -11.06 4.48
C ILE A 14 4.36 -12.26 4.87
N THR A 15 4.99 -13.43 4.93
CA THR A 15 4.32 -14.70 5.27
C THR A 15 3.54 -14.58 6.57
N GLY A 16 2.25 -14.95 6.52
CA GLY A 16 1.34 -14.86 7.67
C GLY A 16 0.77 -13.47 7.99
N ARG A 17 1.09 -12.43 7.19
CA ARG A 17 0.55 -11.07 7.38
C ARG A 17 -0.19 -10.53 6.16
N GLY A 18 0.37 -10.72 4.96
CA GLY A 18 -0.21 -10.22 3.71
C GLY A 18 0.83 -9.62 2.77
N LEU A 19 0.37 -8.76 1.88
CA LEU A 19 1.21 -8.12 0.86
C LEU A 19 1.59 -6.70 1.27
N VAL A 20 2.87 -6.37 1.21
CA VAL A 20 3.33 -4.99 1.32
C VAL A 20 3.38 -4.37 -0.07
N ALA A 21 2.75 -3.21 -0.22
CA ALA A 21 2.84 -2.35 -1.39
C ALA A 21 3.65 -1.09 -1.06
N VAL A 22 4.75 -0.86 -1.77
CA VAL A 22 5.56 0.35 -1.69
C VAL A 22 5.08 1.33 -2.76
N VAL A 23 4.80 2.56 -2.35
CA VAL A 23 4.26 3.60 -3.24
C VAL A 23 5.31 4.66 -3.58
N SER A 24 5.11 5.36 -4.70
CA SER A 24 6.05 6.40 -5.16
C SER A 24 6.09 7.64 -4.27
N ASP A 25 4.99 7.94 -3.57
CA ASP A 25 4.81 9.20 -2.83
C ASP A 25 4.49 8.94 -1.35
N GLN A 26 4.84 9.90 -0.49
CA GLN A 26 4.41 9.89 0.91
C GLN A 26 3.00 10.44 1.05
N MET A 27 2.20 9.79 1.89
CA MET A 27 0.89 10.26 2.29
C MET A 27 0.98 10.75 3.74
N PRO A 28 0.34 11.88 4.10
CA PRO A 28 0.32 12.41 5.47
C PRO A 28 -0.63 11.60 6.38
N LEU A 29 -0.43 10.29 6.41
CA LEU A 29 -1.18 9.31 7.19
C LEU A 29 -0.34 8.85 8.38
N SER A 30 -0.98 8.69 9.53
CA SER A 30 -0.36 8.15 10.73
C SER A 30 -0.05 6.66 10.58
N VAL A 31 1.13 6.25 11.05
CA VAL A 31 1.51 4.82 11.10
C VAL A 31 0.70 4.09 12.17
N GLY A 32 0.42 2.80 11.94
CA GLY A 32 -0.25 1.94 12.91
C GLY A 32 -1.76 2.13 12.99
N LYS A 33 -2.36 2.92 12.11
CA LYS A 33 -3.81 3.02 11.96
C LYS A 33 -4.30 2.03 10.88
N ARG A 34 -5.46 1.42 11.14
CA ARG A 34 -6.19 0.63 10.15
C ARG A 34 -6.83 1.57 9.12
N LEU A 35 -6.57 1.30 7.85
CA LEU A 35 -6.96 2.12 6.70
C LEU A 35 -7.77 1.26 5.72
N ARG A 36 -8.55 1.92 4.86
CA ARG A 36 -9.12 1.29 3.66
C ARG A 36 -8.20 1.60 2.49
N ALA A 37 -7.72 0.56 1.81
CA ALA A 37 -7.00 0.69 0.55
C ALA A 37 -7.89 0.27 -0.63
N THR A 38 -7.89 1.05 -1.68
CA THR A 38 -8.47 0.68 -2.97
C THR A 38 -7.34 0.54 -3.98
N ILE A 39 -7.09 -0.68 -4.44
CA ILE A 39 -6.14 -0.98 -5.49
C ILE A 39 -6.84 -0.80 -6.84
N ILE A 40 -6.26 0.01 -7.70
CA ILE A 40 -6.69 0.18 -9.09
C ILE A 40 -5.72 -0.62 -9.94
N LEU A 41 -6.23 -1.68 -10.55
CA LEU A 41 -5.50 -2.59 -11.42
C LEU A 41 -5.18 -1.93 -12.77
N PRO A 42 -4.19 -2.44 -13.54
CA PRO A 42 -3.86 -1.92 -14.87
C PRO A 42 -5.03 -1.95 -15.87
N ASN A 43 -5.98 -2.87 -15.68
CA ASN A 43 -7.20 -2.97 -16.49
C ASN A 43 -8.31 -1.99 -16.04
N GLY A 44 -8.06 -1.17 -15.01
CA GLY A 44 -9.02 -0.23 -14.43
C GLY A 44 -9.96 -0.82 -13.37
N GLU A 45 -9.93 -2.14 -13.14
CA GLU A 45 -10.69 -2.79 -12.08
C GLU A 45 -10.22 -2.30 -10.70
N ARG A 46 -11.16 -2.21 -9.75
CA ARG A 46 -10.91 -1.74 -8.40
C ARG A 46 -11.15 -2.85 -7.38
N ARG A 47 -10.23 -3.00 -6.43
CA ARG A 47 -10.34 -3.97 -5.33
C ARG A 47 -10.07 -3.28 -4.00
N GLU A 48 -10.87 -3.59 -2.99
CA GLU A 48 -10.71 -3.01 -1.65
C GLU A 48 -10.03 -3.98 -0.70
N PHE A 49 -9.14 -3.44 0.13
CA PHE A 49 -8.39 -4.17 1.15
C PHE A 49 -8.35 -3.37 2.45
N ILE A 50 -8.17 -4.08 3.56
CA ILE A 50 -7.72 -3.46 4.80
C ILE A 50 -6.22 -3.22 4.65
N ALA A 51 -5.78 -2.01 4.98
CA ALA A 51 -4.37 -1.62 4.94
C ALA A 51 -3.87 -1.09 6.27
N TRP A 52 -2.56 -1.23 6.49
CA TRP A 52 -1.83 -0.58 7.57
C TRP A 52 -0.63 0.13 6.97
N LYS A 53 -0.44 1.41 7.28
CA LYS A 53 0.81 2.08 6.92
C LYS A 53 1.95 1.46 7.73
N GLU A 54 3.02 1.08 7.05
CA GLU A 54 4.20 0.41 7.62
C GLU A 54 5.41 1.34 7.57
N TRP A 55 6.30 1.21 8.55
CA TRP A 55 7.63 1.81 8.45
C TRP A 55 8.49 0.96 7.50
N LEU A 56 8.96 1.55 6.40
CA LEU A 56 10.02 0.94 5.61
C LEU A 56 11.35 1.00 6.38
N LEU A 57 11.56 0.03 7.28
CA LEU A 57 12.85 -0.17 7.93
C LEU A 57 13.84 -0.81 6.96
N ARG A 58 14.35 -0.03 6.01
CA ARG A 58 15.52 -0.44 5.21
C ARG A 58 16.77 0.14 5.84
N ARG A 59 17.78 -0.72 6.08
CA ARG A 59 19.14 -0.30 6.43
C ARG A 59 19.81 0.26 5.17
N GLN A 60 19.41 1.44 4.72
CA GLN A 60 20.02 2.13 3.59
C GLN A 60 20.51 3.51 4.01
N PRO A 61 21.65 3.96 3.45
CA PRO A 61 22.28 5.24 3.83
C PRO A 61 21.53 6.47 3.31
N VAL A 62 20.51 6.30 2.48
CA VAL A 62 19.71 7.39 1.90
C VAL A 62 18.27 7.28 2.43
N PRO A 63 17.68 8.37 2.96
CA PRO A 63 16.26 8.40 3.30
C PRO A 63 15.42 8.11 2.05
N HIS A 64 14.58 7.07 2.08
CA HIS A 64 13.56 6.88 1.06
C HIS A 64 12.30 7.60 1.51
N GLU A 65 11.90 8.63 0.78
CA GLU A 65 10.62 9.34 0.94
C GLU A 65 9.47 8.52 0.35
N LYS A 66 9.37 7.24 0.72
CA LYS A 66 8.34 6.32 0.22
C LYS A 66 7.57 5.74 1.37
N ASP A 67 6.26 5.67 1.20
CA ASP A 67 5.40 4.96 2.12
C ASP A 67 5.25 3.49 1.70
N ALA A 68 5.00 2.63 2.68
CA ALA A 68 4.56 1.28 2.44
C ALA A 68 3.25 1.01 3.15
N PHE A 69 2.41 0.19 2.53
CA PHE A 69 1.15 -0.26 3.09
C PHE A 69 1.11 -1.78 3.11
N LEU A 70 0.89 -2.37 4.28
CA LEU A 70 0.55 -3.78 4.42
C LEU A 70 -0.94 -3.96 4.11
N LEU A 71 -1.23 -4.59 2.98
CA LEU A 71 -2.56 -5.05 2.57
C LEU A 71 -2.82 -6.41 3.22
N VAL A 72 -3.76 -6.45 4.14
CA VAL A 72 -4.11 -7.65 4.91
C VAL A 72 -4.68 -8.71 3.97
N GLU A 73 -4.16 -9.94 4.07
CA GLU A 73 -4.58 -11.13 3.30
C GLU A 73 -4.43 -11.05 1.77
N ALA A 74 -3.98 -9.91 1.23
CA ALA A 74 -3.73 -9.76 -0.19
C ALA A 74 -2.52 -10.59 -0.67
N THR A 75 -2.56 -10.98 -1.94
CA THR A 75 -1.50 -11.69 -2.65
C THR A 75 -0.95 -10.88 -3.82
N THR A 76 0.26 -11.22 -4.29
CA THR A 76 0.86 -10.57 -5.47
C THR A 76 0.04 -10.75 -6.75
N ALA A 77 -0.79 -11.79 -6.84
CA ALA A 77 -1.67 -12.01 -7.99
C ALA A 77 -2.84 -11.00 -8.02
N GLU A 78 -3.27 -10.54 -6.84
CA GLU A 78 -4.34 -9.55 -6.71
C GLU A 78 -3.86 -8.11 -6.87
N VAL A 79 -2.55 -7.89 -6.71
CA VAL A 79 -1.90 -6.58 -6.90
C VAL A 79 -0.72 -6.74 -7.86
N PRO A 80 -1.00 -6.93 -9.17
CA PRO A 80 0.03 -7.04 -10.19
C PRO A 80 0.78 -5.72 -10.39
N ASN A 81 1.95 -5.81 -11.02
CA ASN A 81 2.74 -4.65 -11.40
C ASN A 81 1.94 -3.67 -12.28
N GLY A 82 2.19 -2.37 -12.09
CA GLY A 82 1.44 -1.31 -12.77
C GLY A 82 0.13 -0.92 -12.07
N SER A 83 -0.22 -1.56 -10.96
CA SER A 83 -1.33 -1.11 -10.11
C SER A 83 -1.02 0.21 -9.41
N SER A 84 -2.07 0.91 -8.99
CA SER A 84 -2.00 2.08 -8.11
C SER A 84 -2.89 1.90 -6.89
N ILE A 85 -2.67 2.70 -5.85
CA ILE A 85 -3.42 2.64 -4.60
C ILE A 85 -4.03 3.99 -4.25
N GLU A 86 -5.28 3.95 -3.82
CA GLU A 86 -5.93 5.03 -3.08
C GLU A 86 -6.11 4.57 -1.64
N VAL A 87 -5.92 5.47 -0.67
CA VAL A 87 -6.03 5.14 0.76
C VAL A 87 -6.96 6.10 1.45
N ALA A 88 -7.85 5.58 2.30
CA ALA A 88 -8.79 6.34 3.09
C ALA A 88 -8.69 5.99 4.58
N ASP A 89 -8.88 7.00 5.41
CA ASP A 89 -8.69 6.98 6.86
C ASP A 89 -9.90 6.39 7.63
N ASP A 90 -10.92 5.99 6.87
CA ASP A 90 -12.22 5.50 7.25
C ASP A 90 -12.28 3.97 7.06
N ALA A 91 -11.77 3.26 8.08
CA ALA A 91 -11.81 1.80 8.14
C ALA A 91 -13.27 1.29 8.20
N ILE A 92 -13.54 0.18 7.50
CA ILE A 92 -14.76 -0.62 7.62
C ILE A 92 -14.80 -1.30 8.99
#